data_AF-A0A3M1DQA7-F1
#
_entry.id   AF-A0A3M1DQA7-F1
#
_cell.length_a   1.000
_cell.length_b   1.000
_cell.length_c   1.000
_cell.angle_alpha   90.00
_cell.angle_beta   90.00
_cell.angle_gamma   90.00
#
_symmetry.space_group_name_H-M   'P 1'
#
loop_
_entity.id
_entity.type
_entity.pdbx_description
1 polymer ?
#
loop_
_entity_poly.entity_id
_entity_poly.type
_entity_poly.pdbx_seq_one_letter_code
_entity_poly.pdbx_strand_id
1 'polypeptide(L)'
;MKPPLTQRKWFYPLVYFLLVVIAFLPLYTAVPYDPRNTQAVILEILQRAIAPYAAWGWVFHVLTLAVVGLAVWKPQVGGRAVAAYFGLNYLVIAATQTRAETPTYGYAVHTGALVAEVLLGLLWLWVAWKGRLYLSFKDAPRWRWLLLPFALLVFWSPIGLEGSRFVPNFNPLLLLTSPDYGLAYCFLTPVFLFLLILAWPQVDQFAFRVAAFNGLLYGLFNLGNWSHPDTLWMGVMHIPLLALSLIALGMTHWGKGGY
;
A
#
# COMPACT_ATOMS: atom_id res chain seq x y z
N MET A 1 -20.19 26.17 -18.45
CA MET A 1 -19.31 24.97 -18.46
C MET A 1 -19.68 24.10 -17.27
N LYS A 2 -19.95 22.79 -17.45
CA LYS A 2 -20.25 21.91 -16.30
C LYS A 2 -18.97 21.71 -15.47
N PRO A 3 -19.03 21.70 -14.13
CA PRO A 3 -17.85 21.46 -13.31
C PRO A 3 -17.26 20.07 -13.63
N PRO A 4 -15.92 19.94 -13.61
CA PRO A 4 -15.23 18.64 -13.69
C PRO A 4 -15.86 17.61 -12.75
N LEU A 5 -15.91 16.34 -13.17
CA LEU A 5 -16.50 15.24 -12.38
C LEU A 5 -15.97 15.19 -10.94
N THR A 6 -14.66 15.41 -10.77
CA THR A 6 -13.96 15.41 -9.47
C THR A 6 -14.39 16.54 -8.52
N GLN A 7 -15.04 17.59 -9.02
CA GLN A 7 -15.54 18.71 -8.21
C GLN A 7 -16.99 18.50 -7.74
N ARG A 8 -17.66 17.44 -8.21
CA ARG A 8 -19.04 17.14 -7.80
C ARG A 8 -19.04 16.54 -6.40
N LYS A 9 -19.90 17.05 -5.51
CA LYS A 9 -19.99 16.61 -4.10
C LYS A 9 -20.20 15.09 -3.94
N TRP A 10 -20.88 14.45 -4.89
CA TRP A 10 -21.17 13.00 -4.86
C TRP A 10 -20.03 12.12 -5.40
N PHE A 11 -19.04 12.70 -6.11
CA PHE A 11 -18.03 11.91 -6.82
C PHE A 11 -17.14 11.11 -5.88
N TYR A 12 -16.54 11.76 -4.88
CA TYR A 12 -15.70 11.06 -3.90
C TYR A 12 -16.46 10.08 -3.00
N PRO A 13 -17.68 10.41 -2.49
CA PRO A 13 -18.52 9.42 -1.82
C PRO A 13 -18.78 8.17 -2.67
N LEU A 14 -19.07 8.33 -3.97
CA LEU A 14 -19.26 7.19 -4.86
C LEU A 14 -17.97 6.38 -5.03
N VAL A 15 -16.84 7.04 -5.27
CA VAL A 15 -15.54 6.37 -5.42
C VAL A 15 -15.19 5.57 -4.16
N TYR A 16 -15.38 6.15 -2.98
CA TYR A 16 -15.13 5.47 -1.71
C TYR A 16 -16.09 4.30 -1.49
N PHE A 17 -17.38 4.47 -1.82
CA PHE A 17 -18.35 3.38 -1.79
C PHE A 17 -17.92 2.23 -2.71
N LEU A 18 -17.47 2.51 -3.93
CA LEU A 18 -16.98 1.48 -4.86
C LEU A 18 -15.74 0.76 -4.32
N LEU A 19 -14.81 1.47 -3.67
CA LEU A 19 -13.64 0.85 -3.03
C LEU A 19 -14.05 -0.06 -1.86
N VAL A 20 -15.08 0.32 -1.09
CA VAL A 20 -15.66 -0.57 -0.07
C VAL A 20 -16.26 -1.80 -0.73
N VAL A 21 -17.07 -1.65 -1.79
CA VAL A 21 -17.63 -2.81 -2.51
C VAL A 21 -16.53 -3.74 -3.02
N ILE A 22 -15.43 -3.20 -3.57
CA ILE A 22 -14.27 -3.98 -4.01
C ILE A 22 -13.64 -4.74 -2.83
N ALA A 23 -13.44 -4.07 -1.70
CA ALA A 23 -12.83 -4.68 -0.51
C ALA A 23 -13.63 -5.86 0.05
N PHE A 24 -14.96 -5.88 -0.16
CA PHE A 24 -15.86 -6.95 0.26
C PHE A 24 -16.22 -7.95 -0.85
N LEU A 25 -15.52 -7.94 -1.99
CA LEU A 25 -15.71 -8.98 -3.01
C LEU A 25 -15.39 -10.36 -2.41
N PRO A 26 -16.21 -11.39 -2.73
CA PRO A 26 -16.01 -12.73 -2.19
C PRO A 26 -14.67 -13.31 -2.65
N LEU A 27 -14.08 -14.13 -1.78
CA LEU A 27 -12.89 -14.88 -2.12
C LEU A 27 -13.24 -15.98 -3.12
N TYR A 28 -12.30 -16.31 -4.00
CA TYR A 28 -12.35 -17.53 -4.77
C TYR A 28 -11.51 -18.60 -4.08
N THR A 29 -12.06 -19.80 -3.93
CA THR A 29 -11.37 -20.96 -3.33
C THR A 29 -11.74 -22.20 -4.12
N ALA A 30 -10.78 -23.12 -4.31
CA ALA A 30 -11.04 -24.40 -4.96
C ALA A 30 -11.89 -25.32 -4.06
N VAL A 31 -11.69 -25.24 -2.75
CA VAL A 31 -12.49 -25.95 -1.74
C VAL A 31 -13.44 -24.97 -1.06
N PRO A 32 -14.76 -25.23 -1.07
CA PRO A 32 -15.73 -24.35 -0.42
C PRO A 32 -15.46 -24.19 1.07
N TYR A 33 -15.78 -23.02 1.61
CA TYR A 33 -15.62 -22.70 3.02
C TYR A 33 -16.84 -21.93 3.56
N ASP A 34 -17.07 -21.99 4.88
CA ASP A 34 -18.08 -21.14 5.54
C ASP A 34 -17.63 -19.67 5.49
N PRO A 35 -18.41 -18.73 4.94
CA PRO A 35 -18.07 -17.30 4.89
C PRO A 35 -17.61 -16.68 6.22
N ARG A 36 -18.02 -17.23 7.36
CA ARG A 36 -17.55 -16.81 8.70
C ARG A 36 -16.04 -17.01 8.90
N ASN A 37 -15.43 -17.93 8.14
CA ASN A 37 -14.01 -18.24 8.17
C ASN A 37 -13.19 -17.40 7.17
N THR A 38 -13.77 -16.37 6.55
CA THR A 38 -13.08 -15.55 5.52
C THR A 38 -11.73 -15.03 6.00
N GLN A 39 -11.62 -14.57 7.25
CA GLN A 39 -10.35 -14.08 7.79
C GLN A 39 -9.26 -15.16 7.84
N ALA A 40 -9.63 -16.40 8.13
CA ALA A 40 -8.70 -17.53 8.16
C ALA A 40 -8.20 -17.86 6.75
N VAL A 41 -9.09 -17.84 5.74
CA VAL A 41 -8.71 -18.02 4.33
C VAL A 41 -7.72 -16.93 3.89
N ILE A 42 -7.99 -15.66 4.21
CA ILE A 42 -7.10 -14.54 3.88
C ILE A 42 -5.73 -14.75 4.53
N LEU A 43 -5.68 -15.14 5.80
CA LEU A 43 -4.42 -15.36 6.52
C LEU A 43 -3.60 -16.49 5.86
N GLU A 44 -4.22 -17.60 5.50
CA GLU A 44 -3.54 -18.74 4.88
C GLU A 44 -3.00 -18.39 3.48
N ILE A 45 -3.74 -17.58 2.71
CA ILE A 45 -3.24 -16.99 1.45
C ILE A 45 -1.98 -16.18 1.74
N LEU A 46 -2.05 -15.20 2.64
CA LEU A 46 -0.96 -14.26 2.90
C LEU A 46 0.32 -14.93 3.42
N GLN A 47 0.19 -15.97 4.25
CA GLN A 47 1.32 -16.75 4.76
C GLN A 47 2.08 -17.53 3.68
N ARG A 48 1.43 -17.84 2.56
CA ARG A 48 1.98 -18.68 1.49
C ARG A 48 2.35 -17.89 0.24
N ALA A 49 1.59 -16.85 -0.07
CA ALA A 49 1.62 -16.12 -1.34
C ALA A 49 3.01 -15.54 -1.68
N ILE A 50 3.69 -14.99 -0.67
CA ILE A 50 4.93 -14.23 -0.87
C ILE A 50 6.18 -15.14 -0.80
N ALA A 51 6.09 -16.28 -0.11
CA ALA A 51 7.24 -17.15 0.16
C ALA A 51 8.07 -17.55 -1.08
N PRO A 52 7.47 -17.90 -2.25
CA PRO A 52 8.22 -18.24 -3.46
C PRO A 52 9.08 -17.09 -4.01
N TYR A 53 8.76 -15.85 -3.64
CA TYR A 53 9.37 -14.63 -4.16
C TYR A 53 10.29 -13.95 -3.15
N ALA A 54 10.48 -14.52 -1.95
CA ALA A 54 11.22 -13.89 -0.86
C ALA A 54 12.65 -13.45 -1.26
N ALA A 55 13.32 -14.22 -2.12
CA ALA A 55 14.66 -13.91 -2.63
C ALA A 55 14.73 -12.59 -3.46
N TRP A 56 13.59 -12.08 -3.91
CA TRP A 56 13.49 -10.85 -4.69
C TRP A 56 13.33 -9.60 -3.85
N GLY A 57 13.23 -9.70 -2.51
CA GLY A 57 13.04 -8.55 -1.61
C GLY A 57 14.01 -7.41 -1.90
N TRP A 58 15.29 -7.73 -2.12
CA TRP A 58 16.33 -6.73 -2.40
C TRP A 58 16.07 -5.87 -3.64
N VAL A 59 15.39 -6.42 -4.65
CA VAL A 59 15.08 -5.70 -5.89
C VAL A 59 14.16 -4.53 -5.57
N PHE A 60 13.13 -4.73 -4.75
CA PHE A 60 12.19 -3.67 -4.38
C PHE A 60 12.84 -2.59 -3.52
N HIS A 61 13.70 -2.97 -2.58
CA HIS A 61 14.50 -2.02 -1.80
C HIS A 61 15.35 -1.11 -2.69
N VAL A 62 16.16 -1.72 -3.56
CA VAL A 62 17.07 -0.99 -4.45
C VAL A 62 16.29 -0.11 -5.44
N LEU A 63 15.21 -0.63 -6.03
CA LEU A 63 14.40 0.13 -6.98
C LEU A 63 13.71 1.32 -6.31
N THR A 64 13.15 1.15 -5.11
CA THR A 64 12.57 2.28 -4.35
C THR A 64 13.62 3.36 -4.11
N LEU A 65 14.80 2.98 -3.59
CA LEU A 65 15.88 3.94 -3.32
C LEU A 65 16.34 4.64 -4.60
N ALA A 66 16.42 3.91 -5.72
CA ALA A 66 16.79 4.47 -7.01
C ALA A 66 15.76 5.50 -7.52
N VAL A 67 14.46 5.20 -7.47
CA VAL A 67 13.43 6.15 -7.93
C VAL A 67 13.29 7.36 -6.99
N VAL A 68 13.47 7.17 -5.68
CA VAL A 68 13.51 8.27 -4.71
C VAL A 68 14.74 9.15 -4.93
N GLY A 69 15.92 8.56 -5.14
CA GLY A 69 17.14 9.29 -5.47
C GLY A 69 17.01 10.09 -6.77
N LEU A 70 16.37 9.51 -7.79
CA LEU A 70 16.05 10.21 -9.03
C LEU A 70 15.08 11.38 -8.80
N ALA A 71 14.10 11.24 -7.90
CA ALA A 71 13.18 12.31 -7.54
C ALA A 71 13.90 13.47 -6.81
N VAL A 72 14.84 13.16 -5.92
CA VAL A 72 15.67 14.19 -5.25
C VAL A 72 16.50 14.97 -6.27
N TRP A 73 17.07 14.30 -7.27
CA TRP A 73 17.92 14.94 -8.28
C TRP A 73 17.14 15.66 -9.38
N LYS A 74 16.09 15.02 -9.92
CA LYS A 74 15.25 15.52 -11.02
C LYS A 74 13.76 15.35 -10.68
N PRO A 75 13.15 16.30 -9.93
CA PRO A 75 11.79 16.20 -9.40
C PRO A 75 10.69 15.76 -10.39
N GLN A 76 10.69 16.30 -11.62
CA GLN A 76 9.70 15.94 -12.64
C GLN A 76 9.93 14.52 -13.21
N VAL A 77 11.18 14.18 -13.52
CA VAL A 77 11.53 12.86 -14.09
C VAL A 77 11.38 11.77 -13.05
N GLY A 78 11.88 12.02 -11.84
CA GLY A 78 11.76 11.11 -10.72
C GLY A 78 10.33 10.98 -10.21
N GLY A 79 9.52 12.04 -10.22
CA GLY A 79 8.08 11.93 -9.95
C GLY A 79 7.37 10.97 -10.91
N ARG A 80 7.64 11.06 -12.21
CA ARG A 80 7.15 10.09 -13.19
C ARG A 80 7.69 8.67 -12.94
N ALA A 81 8.97 8.53 -12.60
CA ALA A 81 9.57 7.22 -12.32
C ALA A 81 8.99 6.57 -11.06
N VAL A 82 8.77 7.34 -9.99
CA VAL A 82 8.13 6.88 -8.75
C VAL A 82 6.70 6.43 -9.04
N ALA A 83 5.89 7.22 -9.74
CA ALA A 83 4.53 6.81 -10.11
C ALA A 83 4.52 5.52 -10.94
N ALA A 84 5.44 5.38 -11.90
CA ALA A 84 5.56 4.17 -12.71
C ALA A 84 5.97 2.95 -11.88
N TYR A 85 6.99 3.11 -11.03
CA TYR A 85 7.49 2.04 -10.18
C TYR A 85 6.43 1.54 -9.21
N PHE A 86 5.81 2.42 -8.42
CA PHE A 86 4.76 2.00 -7.48
C PHE A 86 3.53 1.44 -8.22
N GLY A 87 3.17 1.99 -9.39
CA GLY A 87 2.11 1.45 -10.24
C GLY A 87 2.40 0.03 -10.72
N LEU A 88 3.61 -0.23 -11.25
CA LEU A 88 4.04 -1.58 -11.61
C LEU A 88 4.10 -2.50 -10.39
N ASN A 89 4.55 -1.98 -9.25
CA ASN A 89 4.70 -2.77 -8.05
C ASN A 89 3.34 -3.22 -7.48
N TYR A 90 2.29 -2.39 -7.58
CA TYR A 90 0.92 -2.85 -7.28
C TYR A 90 0.48 -4.00 -8.20
N LEU A 91 0.84 -3.98 -9.50
CA LEU A 91 0.55 -5.11 -10.38
C LEU A 91 1.35 -6.37 -10.01
N VAL A 92 2.58 -6.22 -9.51
CA VAL A 92 3.34 -7.34 -8.95
C VAL A 92 2.61 -7.91 -7.72
N ILE A 93 2.21 -7.05 -6.78
CA ILE A 93 1.47 -7.47 -5.58
C ILE A 93 0.15 -8.17 -5.96
N ALA A 94 -0.58 -7.64 -6.95
CA ALA A 94 -1.76 -8.28 -7.52
C ALA A 94 -1.48 -9.70 -8.03
N ALA A 95 -0.30 -9.92 -8.65
CA ALA A 95 0.07 -11.22 -9.18
C ALA A 95 0.60 -12.19 -8.11
N THR A 96 1.23 -11.67 -7.05
CA THR A 96 1.99 -12.45 -6.07
C THR A 96 1.30 -12.59 -4.72
N GLN A 97 0.79 -11.51 -4.12
CA GLN A 97 0.26 -11.51 -2.74
C GLN A 97 -1.17 -12.04 -2.64
N THR A 98 -2.00 -11.81 -3.66
CA THR A 98 -3.45 -11.98 -3.53
C THR A 98 -3.92 -13.41 -3.81
N ARG A 99 -3.01 -14.36 -3.98
CA ARG A 99 -3.33 -15.76 -4.29
C ARG A 99 -2.26 -16.71 -3.78
N ALA A 100 -2.67 -17.93 -3.45
CA ALA A 100 -1.76 -19.00 -3.08
C ALA A 100 -2.42 -20.38 -3.24
N GLU A 101 -1.59 -21.41 -3.34
CA GLU A 101 -2.01 -22.77 -3.01
C GLU A 101 -2.02 -22.94 -1.49
N THR A 102 -3.19 -23.24 -0.94
CA THR A 102 -3.42 -23.36 0.51
C THR A 102 -3.71 -24.81 0.88
N PRO A 103 -3.10 -25.34 1.96
CA PRO A 103 -3.44 -26.66 2.48
C PRO A 103 -4.93 -26.91 2.73
N THR A 104 -5.64 -25.90 3.25
CA THR A 104 -7.04 -26.08 3.68
C THR A 104 -8.04 -25.80 2.56
N TYR A 105 -7.78 -24.80 1.71
CA TYR A 105 -8.76 -24.29 0.75
C TYR A 105 -8.38 -24.53 -0.72
N GLY A 106 -7.26 -25.23 -0.96
CA GLY A 106 -6.68 -25.41 -2.30
C GLY A 106 -6.22 -24.07 -2.89
N TYR A 107 -6.29 -23.94 -4.21
CA TYR A 107 -6.02 -22.65 -4.86
C TYR A 107 -7.04 -21.60 -4.40
N ALA A 108 -6.53 -20.55 -3.78
CA ALA A 108 -7.34 -19.50 -3.18
C ALA A 108 -6.88 -18.12 -3.66
N VAL A 109 -7.85 -17.23 -3.89
CA VAL A 109 -7.64 -15.86 -4.37
C VAL A 109 -8.44 -14.89 -3.52
N HIS A 110 -7.73 -13.90 -2.98
CA HIS A 110 -8.33 -12.72 -2.37
C HIS A 110 -8.78 -11.75 -3.47
N THR A 111 -9.96 -11.98 -4.03
CA THR A 111 -10.49 -11.26 -5.19
C THR A 111 -10.55 -9.75 -4.97
N GLY A 112 -11.01 -9.30 -3.79
CA GLY A 112 -11.06 -7.87 -3.45
C GLY A 112 -9.68 -7.19 -3.50
N ALA A 113 -8.66 -7.83 -2.93
CA ALA A 113 -7.28 -7.35 -3.01
C ALA A 113 -6.77 -7.37 -4.45
N LEU A 114 -6.97 -8.46 -5.19
CA LEU A 114 -6.56 -8.55 -6.59
C LEU A 114 -7.11 -7.37 -7.42
N VAL A 115 -8.41 -7.10 -7.32
CA VAL A 115 -9.06 -6.02 -8.07
C VAL A 115 -8.55 -4.66 -7.61
N ALA A 116 -8.42 -4.43 -6.30
CA ALA A 116 -7.90 -3.18 -5.76
C ALA A 116 -6.48 -2.88 -6.24
N GLU A 117 -5.58 -3.86 -6.17
CA GLU A 117 -4.19 -3.73 -6.60
C GLU A 117 -4.05 -3.47 -8.11
N VAL A 118 -4.85 -4.16 -8.93
CA VAL A 118 -4.89 -3.90 -10.38
C VAL A 118 -5.35 -2.47 -10.67
N LEU A 119 -6.42 -2.02 -10.00
CA LEU A 119 -6.95 -0.66 -10.18
C LEU A 119 -5.92 0.40 -9.77
N LEU A 120 -5.26 0.22 -8.62
CA LEU A 120 -4.21 1.13 -8.15
C LEU A 120 -3.01 1.12 -9.10
N GLY A 121 -2.58 -0.04 -9.56
CA GLY A 121 -1.48 -0.17 -10.51
C GLY A 121 -1.74 0.59 -11.80
N LEU A 122 -2.90 0.35 -12.42
CA LEU A 122 -3.30 1.04 -13.65
C LEU A 122 -3.45 2.55 -13.45
N LEU A 123 -4.01 2.98 -12.31
CA LEU A 123 -4.17 4.40 -11.99
C LEU A 123 -2.82 5.11 -11.88
N TRP A 124 -1.84 4.52 -11.19
CA TRP A 124 -0.52 5.13 -11.02
C TRP A 124 0.33 5.06 -12.29
N LEU A 125 0.19 4.01 -13.09
CA LEU A 125 0.77 3.96 -14.43
C LEU A 125 0.22 5.08 -15.33
N TRP A 126 -1.08 5.36 -15.22
CA TRP A 126 -1.68 6.47 -15.95
C TRP A 126 -1.16 7.83 -15.46
N VAL A 127 -1.02 8.03 -14.14
CA VAL A 127 -0.38 9.23 -13.57
C VAL A 127 1.04 9.41 -14.09
N ALA A 128 1.82 8.32 -14.15
CA ALA A 128 3.18 8.32 -14.69
C ALA A 128 3.20 8.68 -16.18
N TRP A 129 2.34 8.06 -16.98
CA TRP A 129 2.23 8.35 -18.42
C TRP A 129 1.86 9.80 -18.69
N LYS A 130 0.94 10.37 -17.90
CA LYS A 130 0.55 11.78 -17.99
C LYS A 130 1.55 12.74 -17.35
N GLY A 131 2.57 12.25 -16.66
CA GLY A 131 3.57 13.08 -15.98
C GLY A 131 2.98 13.95 -14.86
N ARG A 132 1.94 13.47 -14.16
CA ARG A 132 1.17 14.23 -13.16
C ARG A 132 1.68 14.11 -11.73
N LEU A 133 2.88 13.56 -11.55
CA LEU A 133 3.54 13.52 -10.26
C LEU A 133 4.85 14.30 -10.36
N TYR A 134 4.94 15.39 -9.59
CA TYR A 134 6.17 16.15 -9.40
C TYR A 134 6.60 16.00 -7.94
N LEU A 135 7.79 15.43 -7.72
CA LEU A 135 8.29 15.15 -6.37
C LEU A 135 9.41 16.13 -6.01
N SER A 136 9.05 17.27 -5.43
CA SER A 136 10.00 18.16 -4.75
C SER A 136 9.82 18.08 -3.25
N PHE A 137 10.90 17.84 -2.54
CA PHE A 137 10.91 17.77 -1.07
C PHE A 137 11.47 19.05 -0.41
N LYS A 138 11.95 20.01 -1.21
CA LYS A 138 12.64 21.22 -0.73
C LYS A 138 11.74 22.10 0.14
N ASP A 139 10.47 22.18 -0.21
CA ASP A 139 9.49 23.07 0.43
C ASP A 139 8.54 22.31 1.38
N ALA A 140 8.80 21.01 1.60
CA ALA A 140 7.95 20.19 2.45
C ALA A 140 8.03 20.67 3.91
N PRO A 141 6.90 21.02 4.56
CA PRO A 141 6.89 21.44 5.95
C PRO A 141 7.52 20.40 6.88
N ARG A 142 8.27 20.87 7.89
CA ARG A 142 9.01 20.02 8.85
C ARG A 142 8.15 18.95 9.51
N TRP A 143 6.88 19.24 9.79
CA TRP A 143 5.98 18.28 10.43
C TRP A 143 5.75 17.03 9.56
N ARG A 144 5.78 17.16 8.22
CA ARG A 144 5.59 16.01 7.32
C ARG A 144 6.77 15.04 7.42
N TRP A 145 7.97 15.55 7.68
CA TRP A 145 9.16 14.73 7.92
C TRP A 145 9.12 13.95 9.24
N LEU A 146 8.30 14.36 10.21
CA LEU A 146 8.06 13.57 11.43
C LEU A 146 7.40 12.22 11.14
N LEU A 147 6.87 12.03 9.92
CA LEU A 147 6.28 10.77 9.46
C LEU A 147 7.31 9.81 8.84
N LEU A 148 8.55 10.26 8.65
CA LEU A 148 9.63 9.43 8.10
C LEU A 148 9.85 8.13 8.90
N PRO A 149 9.80 8.11 10.24
CA PRO A 149 9.93 6.86 11.00
C PRO A 149 8.91 5.79 10.62
N PHE A 150 7.68 6.17 10.26
CA PHE A 150 6.67 5.22 9.79
C PHE A 150 7.03 4.63 8.42
N ALA A 151 7.49 5.47 7.49
CA ALA A 151 7.94 5.00 6.19
C ALA A 151 9.19 4.11 6.32
N LEU A 152 10.14 4.46 7.18
CA LEU A 152 11.34 3.67 7.43
C LEU A 152 11.03 2.33 8.10
N LEU A 153 10.08 2.28 9.03
CA LEU A 153 9.70 1.03 9.71
C LEU A 153 9.18 -0.02 8.73
N VAL A 154 8.24 0.35 7.86
CA VAL A 154 7.67 -0.56 6.85
C VAL A 154 8.58 -0.78 5.65
N PHE A 155 9.45 0.18 5.33
CA PHE A 155 10.54 -0.05 4.38
C PHE A 155 11.46 -1.14 4.92
N TRP A 156 11.89 -1.03 6.17
CA TRP A 156 12.73 -2.04 6.82
C TRP A 156 12.03 -3.39 6.95
N SER A 157 10.75 -3.40 7.33
CA SER A 157 9.98 -4.59 7.67
C SER A 157 10.75 -5.57 8.59
N PRO A 158 11.10 -5.14 9.82
CA PRO A 158 11.87 -5.95 10.77
C PRO A 158 11.01 -7.04 11.41
N ILE A 159 10.60 -8.04 10.61
CA ILE A 159 9.71 -9.12 11.01
C ILE A 159 10.49 -10.44 10.99
N GLY A 160 10.34 -11.21 12.05
CA GLY A 160 10.78 -12.60 12.17
C GLY A 160 9.62 -13.51 12.54
N LEU A 161 9.85 -14.82 12.39
CA LEU A 161 8.93 -15.87 12.80
C LEU A 161 9.61 -16.78 13.82
N GLU A 162 8.98 -16.94 14.98
CA GLU A 162 9.33 -17.94 15.99
C GLU A 162 8.14 -18.91 16.13
N GLY A 163 8.24 -20.08 15.49
CA GLY A 163 7.09 -20.97 15.32
C GLY A 163 6.00 -20.29 14.47
N SER A 164 4.82 -20.09 15.04
CA SER A 164 3.70 -19.37 14.41
C SER A 164 3.60 -17.90 14.81
N ARG A 165 4.51 -17.40 15.65
CA ARG A 165 4.45 -16.05 16.22
C ARG A 165 5.30 -15.06 15.42
N PHE A 166 4.73 -13.90 15.13
CA PHE A 166 5.45 -12.77 14.56
C PHE A 166 6.21 -12.03 15.66
N VAL A 167 7.52 -11.96 15.51
CA VAL A 167 8.43 -11.32 16.46
C VAL A 167 9.24 -10.21 15.76
N PRO A 168 9.68 -9.18 16.49
CA PRO A 168 10.60 -8.19 15.94
C PRO A 168 11.95 -8.83 15.58
N ASN A 169 12.42 -8.58 14.36
CA ASN A 169 13.76 -8.95 13.90
C ASN A 169 14.49 -7.69 13.43
N PHE A 170 15.27 -7.08 14.32
CA PHE A 170 15.98 -5.84 14.06
C PHE A 170 17.32 -6.04 13.33
N ASN A 171 17.43 -7.06 12.48
CA ASN A 171 18.61 -7.24 11.63
C ASN A 171 18.68 -6.08 10.60
N PRO A 172 19.73 -5.25 10.62
CA PRO A 172 19.87 -4.14 9.68
C PRO A 172 19.91 -4.56 8.21
N LEU A 173 20.30 -5.81 7.90
CA LEU A 173 20.31 -6.34 6.54
C LEU A 173 18.91 -6.31 5.90
N LEU A 174 17.85 -6.38 6.70
CA LEU A 174 16.47 -6.30 6.23
C LEU A 174 16.14 -4.94 5.58
N LEU A 175 16.91 -3.86 5.86
CA LEU A 175 16.79 -2.58 5.14
C LEU A 175 17.14 -2.67 3.66
N LEU A 176 17.68 -3.80 3.21
CA LEU A 176 18.01 -4.04 1.81
C LEU A 176 17.47 -5.38 1.32
N THR A 177 16.85 -6.20 2.16
CA THR A 177 16.55 -7.60 1.82
C THR A 177 15.20 -8.10 2.34
N SER A 178 14.46 -7.30 3.13
CA SER A 178 13.19 -7.80 3.67
C SER A 178 12.23 -8.18 2.54
N PRO A 179 11.70 -9.42 2.57
CA PRO A 179 10.86 -9.92 1.48
C PRO A 179 9.48 -9.26 1.48
N ASP A 180 8.97 -8.87 2.64
CA ASP A 180 7.64 -8.26 2.73
C ASP A 180 7.61 -6.87 2.08
N TYR A 181 8.73 -6.13 2.14
CA TYR A 181 8.82 -4.83 1.51
C TYR A 181 8.80 -4.96 -0.02
N GLY A 182 7.76 -4.41 -0.65
CA GLY A 182 7.55 -4.47 -2.10
C GLY A 182 6.73 -5.68 -2.57
N LEU A 183 6.55 -6.71 -1.75
CA LEU A 183 5.63 -7.81 -2.08
C LEU A 183 4.33 -7.76 -1.27
N ALA A 184 4.30 -6.99 -0.17
CA ALA A 184 3.11 -6.75 0.61
C ALA A 184 2.57 -5.33 0.40
N TYR A 185 1.28 -5.22 0.02
CA TYR A 185 0.58 -3.94 -0.10
C TYR A 185 0.73 -3.07 1.15
N CYS A 186 0.53 -3.67 2.33
CA CYS A 186 0.52 -2.95 3.59
C CYS A 186 1.85 -2.27 3.93
N PHE A 187 2.97 -2.70 3.33
CA PHE A 187 4.29 -2.12 3.59
C PHE A 187 4.80 -1.24 2.45
N LEU A 188 4.44 -1.55 1.19
CA LEU A 188 4.76 -0.70 0.05
C LEU A 188 4.00 0.63 0.11
N THR A 189 2.67 0.56 0.29
CA THR A 189 1.76 1.71 0.23
C THR A 189 2.10 2.82 1.23
N PRO A 190 2.40 2.57 2.51
CA PRO A 190 2.77 3.65 3.43
C PRO A 190 4.04 4.40 2.99
N VAL A 191 5.05 3.73 2.43
CA VAL A 191 6.22 4.43 1.86
C VAL A 191 5.78 5.35 0.73
N PHE A 192 4.89 4.87 -0.15
CA PHE A 192 4.39 5.71 -1.23
C PHE A 192 3.58 6.90 -0.71
N LEU A 193 2.63 6.67 0.20
CA LEU A 193 1.81 7.72 0.80
C LEU A 193 2.67 8.77 1.49
N PHE A 194 3.75 8.37 2.17
CA PHE A 194 4.70 9.31 2.74
C PHE A 194 5.33 10.22 1.67
N LEU A 195 5.80 9.66 0.54
CA LEU A 195 6.35 10.47 -0.56
C LEU A 195 5.31 11.45 -1.13
N LEU A 196 4.05 11.00 -1.27
CA LEU A 196 2.95 11.84 -1.75
C LEU A 196 2.57 12.94 -0.74
N ILE A 197 2.60 12.64 0.56
CA ILE A 197 2.40 13.61 1.63
C ILE A 197 3.48 14.69 1.56
N LEU A 198 4.76 14.32 1.40
CA LEU A 198 5.84 15.29 1.25
C LEU A 198 5.61 16.20 0.04
N ALA A 199 5.20 15.64 -1.10
CA ALA A 199 5.01 16.38 -2.35
C ALA A 199 3.68 17.14 -2.47
N TRP A 200 2.74 16.98 -1.54
CA TRP A 200 1.45 17.69 -1.58
C TRP A 200 1.64 19.23 -1.58
N PRO A 201 0.96 20.00 -2.46
CA PRO A 201 -0.17 19.62 -3.32
C PRO A 201 0.19 19.22 -4.77
N GLN A 202 1.46 18.97 -5.10
CA GLN A 202 1.96 18.75 -6.47
C GLN A 202 1.78 17.29 -6.96
N VAL A 203 0.68 16.65 -6.53
CA VAL A 203 0.37 15.24 -6.83
C VAL A 203 -1.02 15.14 -7.48
N ASP A 204 -1.28 14.09 -8.24
CA ASP A 204 -2.63 13.83 -8.75
C ASP A 204 -3.57 13.54 -7.56
N GLN A 205 -4.47 14.47 -7.28
CA GLN A 205 -5.35 14.44 -6.11
C GLN A 205 -6.27 13.22 -6.11
N PHE A 206 -6.75 12.79 -7.29
CA PHE A 206 -7.63 11.65 -7.39
C PHE A 206 -6.87 10.36 -7.06
N ALA A 207 -5.72 10.14 -7.68
CA ALA A 207 -4.88 8.97 -7.39
C ALA A 207 -4.43 8.92 -5.93
N PHE A 208 -4.05 10.06 -5.37
CA PHE A 208 -3.64 10.15 -3.97
C PHE A 208 -4.77 9.77 -3.01
N ARG A 209 -5.99 10.29 -3.23
CA ARG A 209 -7.16 9.95 -2.40
C ARG A 209 -7.58 8.50 -2.53
N VAL A 210 -7.55 7.93 -3.74
CA VAL A 210 -7.88 6.52 -3.98
C VAL A 210 -6.89 5.61 -3.27
N ALA A 211 -5.58 5.86 -3.40
CA ALA A 211 -4.55 5.10 -2.69
C ALA A 211 -4.67 5.22 -1.16
N ALA A 212 -4.87 6.43 -0.65
CA ALA A 212 -5.03 6.67 0.79
C ALA A 212 -6.31 6.03 1.34
N PHE A 213 -7.44 6.07 0.62
CA PHE A 213 -8.67 5.43 1.06
C PHE A 213 -8.58 3.90 1.02
N ASN A 214 -8.00 3.33 -0.03
CA ASN A 214 -7.75 1.88 -0.07
C ASN A 214 -6.80 1.48 1.09
N GLY A 215 -5.73 2.24 1.32
CA GLY A 215 -4.82 2.04 2.45
C GLY A 215 -5.52 2.10 3.81
N LEU A 216 -6.48 3.01 3.99
CA LEU A 216 -7.30 3.08 5.20
C LEU A 216 -8.11 1.79 5.42
N LEU A 217 -8.75 1.25 4.38
CA LEU A 217 -9.54 0.02 4.49
C LEU A 217 -8.66 -1.16 4.98
N TYR A 218 -7.53 -1.39 4.32
CA TYR A 218 -6.59 -2.45 4.74
C TYR A 218 -5.96 -2.18 6.10
N GLY A 219 -5.68 -0.92 6.45
CA GLY A 219 -5.21 -0.54 7.78
C GLY A 219 -6.22 -0.91 8.86
N LEU A 220 -7.52 -0.67 8.63
CA LEU A 220 -8.60 -1.01 9.55
C LEU A 220 -8.79 -2.53 9.68
N PHE A 221 -8.77 -3.28 8.57
CA PHE A 221 -8.89 -4.74 8.61
C PHE A 221 -7.74 -5.38 9.39
N ASN A 222 -6.53 -4.82 9.30
CA ASN A 222 -5.37 -5.36 10.00
C ASN A 222 -5.28 -4.98 11.48
N LEU A 223 -6.20 -4.15 12.02
CA LEU A 223 -6.30 -3.93 13.47
C LEU A 223 -6.66 -5.21 14.23
N GLY A 224 -7.27 -6.19 13.54
CA GLY A 224 -7.53 -7.52 14.09
C GLY A 224 -6.26 -8.23 14.58
N ASN A 225 -5.06 -7.90 14.07
CA ASN A 225 -3.80 -8.47 14.54
C ASN A 225 -3.49 -8.16 16.02
N TRP A 226 -4.12 -7.15 16.63
CA TRP A 226 -3.96 -6.91 18.07
C TRP A 226 -4.85 -7.78 18.96
N SER A 227 -5.76 -8.56 18.37
CA SER A 227 -6.62 -9.48 19.12
C SER A 227 -5.92 -10.77 19.54
N HIS A 228 -4.73 -11.09 18.98
CA HIS A 228 -4.00 -12.31 19.27
C HIS A 228 -2.55 -12.01 19.71
N PRO A 229 -2.05 -12.62 20.81
CA PRO A 229 -0.68 -12.39 21.29
C PRO A 229 0.41 -12.66 20.25
N ASP A 230 0.16 -13.63 19.36
CA ASP A 230 1.13 -14.07 18.35
C ASP A 230 1.25 -13.13 17.15
N THR A 231 0.30 -12.22 16.97
CA THR A 231 0.25 -11.28 15.83
C THR A 231 0.42 -9.83 16.27
N LEU A 232 0.70 -9.55 17.54
CA LEU A 232 0.86 -8.18 18.06
C LEU A 232 1.90 -7.38 17.28
N TRP A 233 3.05 -7.98 16.96
CA TRP A 233 4.08 -7.32 16.16
C TRP A 233 3.59 -7.00 14.74
N MET A 234 2.86 -7.94 14.13
CA MET A 234 2.21 -7.69 12.84
C MET A 234 1.23 -6.52 12.93
N GLY A 235 0.47 -6.38 14.02
CA GLY A 235 -0.39 -5.22 14.24
C GLY A 235 0.38 -3.89 14.32
N VAL A 236 1.54 -3.88 15.00
CA VAL A 236 2.44 -2.70 15.02
C VAL A 236 2.89 -2.32 13.61
N MET A 237 3.25 -3.31 12.80
CA MET A 237 3.69 -3.11 11.41
C MET A 237 2.61 -2.54 10.48
N HIS A 238 1.33 -2.56 10.89
CA HIS A 238 0.22 -1.97 10.14
C HIS A 238 -0.16 -0.54 10.59
N ILE A 239 0.37 -0.05 11.72
CA ILE A 239 0.16 1.35 12.16
C ILE A 239 0.55 2.36 11.07
N PRO A 240 1.70 2.23 10.39
CA PRO A 240 2.11 3.16 9.34
C PRO A 240 1.09 3.30 8.21
N LEU A 241 0.51 2.20 7.73
CA LEU A 241 -0.51 2.23 6.70
C LEU A 241 -1.75 3.01 7.16
N LEU A 242 -2.25 2.71 8.36
CA LEU A 242 -3.42 3.36 8.94
C LEU A 242 -3.17 4.86 9.14
N ALA A 243 -2.08 5.21 9.80
CA ALA A 243 -1.74 6.60 10.15
C ALA A 243 -1.52 7.47 8.90
N LEU A 244 -0.71 7.01 7.94
CA LEU A 244 -0.43 7.78 6.73
C LEU A 244 -1.66 7.90 5.83
N SER A 245 -2.53 6.89 5.79
CA SER A 245 -3.80 6.96 5.07
C SER A 245 -4.75 8.01 5.65
N LEU A 246 -4.90 8.06 6.98
CA LEU A 246 -5.70 9.07 7.67
C LEU A 246 -5.16 10.49 7.44
N ILE A 247 -3.84 10.66 7.57
CA ILE A 247 -3.18 11.96 7.35
C ILE A 247 -3.35 12.41 5.90
N ALA A 248 -3.12 11.53 4.93
CA ALA A 248 -3.28 11.82 3.51
C ALA A 248 -4.72 12.27 3.19
N LEU A 249 -5.72 11.50 3.63
CA LEU A 249 -7.13 11.87 3.42
C LEU A 249 -7.46 13.20 4.09
N GLY A 250 -7.02 13.41 5.33
CA GLY A 250 -7.23 14.67 6.05
C GLY A 250 -6.63 15.86 5.32
N MET A 251 -5.38 15.77 4.87
CA MET A 251 -4.72 16.82 4.09
C MET A 251 -5.48 17.16 2.82
N THR A 252 -5.97 16.15 2.10
CA THR A 252 -6.66 16.40 0.84
C THR A 252 -8.07 16.98 1.04
N HIS A 253 -8.74 16.75 2.16
CA HIS A 253 -10.10 17.26 2.44
C HIS A 253 -10.12 18.62 3.15
N TRP A 254 -9.18 18.85 4.07
CA TRP A 254 -9.07 20.11 4.81
C TRP A 254 -8.13 21.13 4.17
N GLY A 255 -7.32 20.72 3.19
CA GLY A 255 -6.61 21.63 2.29
C GLY A 255 -7.61 22.41 1.45
N LYS A 256 -8.11 23.52 1.98
CA LYS A 256 -8.95 24.48 1.26
C LYS A 256 -8.26 24.90 -0.03
N GLY A 257 -9.08 25.02 -1.07
CA GLY A 257 -8.70 25.45 -2.42
C GLY A 257 -7.83 26.70 -2.43
N GLY A 258 -6.57 26.49 -2.80
CA GLY A 258 -5.64 27.53 -3.19
C GLY A 258 -5.08 27.22 -4.58
N TYR A 259 -5.96 27.14 -5.58
CA TYR A 259 -5.70 27.41 -6.99
C TYR A 259 -7.00 27.91 -7.62
#